data_AF-A0A1E4TLA6-F1
#
_entry.id   AF-A0A1E4TLA6-F1
#
_cell.length_a   1.000
_cell.length_b   1.000
_cell.length_c   1.000
_cell.angle_alpha   90.00
_cell.angle_beta   90.00
_cell.angle_gamma   90.00
#
_symmetry.space_group_name_H-M   'P 1'
#
loop_
_entity.id
_entity.type
_entity.pdbx_description
1 polymer ?
#
loop_
_entity_poly.entity_id
_entity_poly.type
_entity_poly.pdbx_seq_one_letter_code
_entity_poly.pdbx_strand_id
1 'polypeptide(L)'
;MIIPTMLAEPVKWAATNAEARKKVLHLYRRFYRGAPTIVQIFELEIPASSIRTRVRQEFERYRYVEDLPAINVLYAKGQMQYQEVMNLWMQKPQLMKYLADTPNGLPLPKKQETFMDKFLSGSP
;
A
#
# COMPACT_ATOMS: atom_id res chain seq x y z
N MET A 1 -1.63 -29.68 14.86
CA MET A 1 -2.29 -28.40 15.19
C MET A 1 -1.76 -27.35 14.23
N ILE A 2 -2.63 -26.61 13.52
CA ILE A 2 -2.20 -25.59 12.55
C ILE A 2 -2.13 -24.24 13.29
N ILE A 3 -0.94 -23.64 13.38
CA ILE A 3 -0.67 -22.39 14.09
C ILE A 3 -0.65 -21.24 13.06
N PRO A 4 -1.22 -20.06 13.37
CA PRO A 4 -1.20 -18.92 12.45
C PRO A 4 0.23 -18.39 12.23
N THR A 5 0.44 -17.80 11.05
CA THR A 5 1.70 -17.17 10.66
C THR A 5 1.94 -15.86 11.43
N MET A 6 3.19 -15.41 11.44
CA MET A 6 3.57 -14.15 12.07
C MET A 6 2.72 -12.99 11.51
N LEU A 7 2.20 -12.12 12.39
CA LEU A 7 1.35 -10.96 12.07
C LEU A 7 -0.03 -11.29 11.48
N ALA A 8 -0.46 -12.56 11.47
CA ALA A 8 -1.79 -12.93 11.04
C ALA A 8 -2.87 -12.30 11.95
N GLU A 9 -3.95 -11.83 11.33
CA GLU A 9 -5.14 -11.36 12.03
C GLU A 9 -6.36 -12.17 11.57
N PRO A 10 -7.25 -12.60 12.48
CA PRO A 10 -8.51 -13.21 12.07
C PRO A 10 -9.36 -12.16 11.35
N VAL A 11 -9.97 -12.56 10.23
CA VAL A 11 -10.85 -11.67 9.46
C VAL A 11 -12.11 -11.40 10.29
N LYS A 12 -12.17 -10.21 10.90
CA LYS A 12 -13.34 -9.73 11.64
C LYS A 12 -13.85 -8.44 11.02
N TRP A 13 -15.02 -8.51 10.40
CA TRP A 13 -15.69 -7.35 9.82
C TRP A 13 -16.07 -6.36 10.92
N ALA A 14 -15.83 -5.07 10.68
CA ALA A 14 -16.32 -4.02 11.55
C ALA A 14 -17.83 -3.88 11.36
N ALA A 15 -18.56 -3.75 12.48
CA ALA A 15 -20.01 -3.55 12.46
C ALA A 15 -20.40 -2.07 12.26
N THR A 16 -19.47 -1.15 12.52
CA THR A 16 -19.70 0.30 12.42
C THR A 16 -18.52 1.00 11.75
N ASN A 17 -18.78 2.14 11.11
CA ASN A 17 -17.75 2.99 10.52
C ASN A 17 -16.72 3.48 11.56
N ALA A 18 -17.15 3.71 12.80
CA ALA A 18 -16.25 4.11 13.89
C ALA A 18 -15.23 3.00 14.24
N GLU A 19 -15.66 1.74 14.26
CA GLU A 19 -14.79 0.59 14.46
C GLU A 19 -13.85 0.40 13.26
N ALA A 20 -14.38 0.49 12.03
CA ALA A 20 -13.60 0.39 10.81
C ALA A 20 -12.49 1.45 10.76
N ARG A 21 -12.81 2.71 11.09
CA ARG A 21 -11.84 3.81 11.17
C ARG A 21 -10.72 3.52 12.16
N LYS A 22 -11.02 2.95 13.33
CA LYS A 22 -10.00 2.58 14.32
C LYS A 22 -9.05 1.50 13.77
N LYS A 23 -9.59 0.49 13.10
CA LYS A 23 -8.81 -0.59 12.45
C LYS A 23 -7.91 -0.05 11.34
N VAL A 24 -8.46 0.76 10.43
CA VAL A 24 -7.71 1.38 9.33
C VAL A 24 -6.58 2.28 9.86
N LEU A 25 -6.84 3.11 10.88
CA LEU A 25 -5.80 3.94 11.50
C LEU A 25 -4.73 3.10 12.23
N HIS A 26 -5.12 1.96 12.81
CA HIS A 26 -4.17 1.03 13.40
C HIS A 26 -3.23 0.45 12.33
N LEU A 27 -3.80 -0.04 11.23
CA LEU A 27 -3.04 -0.57 10.09
C LEU A 27 -2.10 0.49 9.48
N TYR A 28 -2.59 1.72 9.28
CA TYR A 28 -1.77 2.84 8.80
C TYR A 28 -0.54 3.08 9.70
N ARG A 29 -0.74 3.10 11.03
CA ARG A 29 0.37 3.25 11.97
C ARG A 29 1.36 2.09 11.93
N ARG A 30 0.90 0.85 11.69
CA ARG A 30 1.77 -0.31 11.52
C ARG A 30 2.67 -0.15 10.31
N PHE A 31 2.12 0.19 9.14
CA PHE A 31 2.93 0.50 7.95
C PHE A 31 3.89 1.66 8.20
N TYR A 32 3.44 2.75 8.83
CA TYR A 32 4.28 3.92 9.09
C TYR A 32 5.50 3.58 9.97
N ARG A 33 5.29 2.76 11.01
CA ARG A 33 6.35 2.27 11.91
C ARG A 33 7.22 1.18 11.29
N GLY A 34 6.64 0.35 10.43
CA GLY A 34 7.34 -0.71 9.70
C GLY A 34 8.21 -0.19 8.55
N ALA A 35 7.99 1.03 8.05
CA ALA A 35 8.77 1.63 6.97
C ALA A 35 10.30 1.49 7.06
N PRO A 36 10.99 1.82 8.18
CA PRO A 36 12.43 1.60 8.31
C PRO A 36 12.82 0.12 8.19
N THR A 37 12.02 -0.78 8.77
CA THR A 37 12.23 -2.23 8.67
C THR A 37 12.10 -2.70 7.22
N ILE A 38 11.14 -2.17 6.46
CA ILE A 38 10.97 -2.48 5.03
C ILE A 38 12.20 -2.03 4.22
N VAL A 39 12.73 -0.82 4.46
CA VAL A 39 13.95 -0.35 3.79
C VAL A 39 15.11 -1.30 4.05
N GLN A 40 15.28 -1.71 5.32
CA GLN A 40 16.38 -2.58 5.74
C GLN A 40 16.26 -4.00 5.15
N ILE A 41 15.08 -4.61 5.26
CA ILE A 41 14.83 -5.99 4.85
C ILE A 41 14.90 -6.16 3.32
N PHE A 42 14.48 -5.15 2.55
CA PHE A 42 14.50 -5.18 1.09
C PHE A 42 15.71 -4.48 0.46
N GLU A 43 16.65 -4.01 1.28
CA GLU A 43 17.86 -3.29 0.85
C GLU A 43 17.52 -2.20 -0.19
N LEU A 44 16.59 -1.32 0.17
CA LEU A 44 16.10 -0.29 -0.72
C LEU A 44 17.02 0.93 -0.71
N GLU A 45 17.35 1.45 -1.90
CA GLU A 45 18.14 2.68 -2.09
C GLU A 45 17.30 3.96 -1.94
N ILE A 46 16.22 3.90 -1.16
CA ILE A 46 15.32 5.04 -0.92
C ILE A 46 15.12 5.24 0.59
N PRO A 47 14.91 6.48 1.05
CA PRO A 47 14.67 6.73 2.45
C PRO A 47 13.30 6.20 2.90
N ALA A 48 13.18 5.86 4.18
CA ALA A 48 11.92 5.42 4.79
C ALA A 48 10.80 6.50 4.68
N SER A 49 11.16 7.77 4.51
CA SER A 49 10.22 8.86 4.22
C SER A 49 9.47 8.63 2.91
N SER A 50 10.14 8.17 1.85
CA SER A 50 9.51 7.84 0.57
C SER A 50 8.44 6.75 0.72
N ILE A 51 8.75 5.69 1.49
CA ILE A 51 7.79 4.62 1.80
C ILE A 51 6.58 5.18 2.57
N ARG A 52 6.80 6.00 3.60
CA ARG A 52 5.70 6.62 4.38
C ARG A 52 4.80 7.49 3.52
N THR A 53 5.38 8.27 2.60
CA THR A 53 4.63 9.08 1.64
C THR A 53 3.80 8.19 0.73
N ARG A 54 4.38 7.10 0.23
CA ARG A 54 3.66 6.18 -0.66
C ARG A 54 2.53 5.45 0.05
N VAL A 55 2.77 4.95 1.27
CA VAL A 55 1.74 4.38 2.14
C VAL A 55 0.61 5.40 2.33
N ARG A 56 0.92 6.67 2.61
CA ARG A 56 -0.11 7.70 2.75
C ARG A 56 -0.92 7.87 1.47
N GLN A 57 -0.29 7.92 0.31
CA GLN A 57 -0.99 8.04 -0.98
C GLN A 57 -1.96 6.88 -1.22
N GLU A 58 -1.57 5.64 -0.91
CA GLU A 58 -2.45 4.47 -1.06
C GLU A 58 -3.65 4.51 -0.09
N PHE A 59 -3.46 4.98 1.14
CA PHE A 59 -4.58 5.16 2.06
C PHE A 59 -5.51 6.31 1.63
N GLU A 60 -4.96 7.41 1.09
CA GLU A 60 -5.75 8.54 0.59
C GLU A 60 -6.52 8.18 -0.69
N ARG A 61 -6.01 7.25 -1.52
CA ARG A 61 -6.70 6.77 -2.74
C ARG A 61 -8.11 6.27 -2.46
N TYR A 62 -8.34 5.68 -1.30
CA TYR A 62 -9.65 5.14 -0.89
C TYR A 62 -10.35 5.97 0.19
N ARG A 63 -9.92 7.21 0.43
CA ARG A 63 -10.43 8.06 1.51
C ARG A 63 -11.93 8.32 1.45
N TYR A 64 -12.49 8.41 0.24
CA TYR A 64 -13.89 8.75 0.00
C TYR A 64 -14.81 7.52 -0.13
N VAL A 65 -14.31 6.32 0.17
CA VAL A 65 -15.15 5.11 0.21
C VAL A 65 -15.96 5.14 1.50
N GLU A 66 -17.29 5.25 1.38
CA GLU A 66 -18.21 5.30 2.53
C GLU A 66 -18.86 3.94 2.83
N ASP A 67 -18.86 3.03 1.86
CA ASP A 67 -19.49 1.72 1.99
C ASP A 67 -18.71 0.80 2.94
N LEU A 68 -19.37 0.37 4.03
CA LEU A 68 -18.74 -0.39 5.11
C LEU A 68 -18.21 -1.77 4.69
N PRO A 69 -18.96 -2.60 3.93
CA PRO A 69 -18.43 -3.83 3.32
C PRO A 69 -17.20 -3.58 2.46
N ALA A 70 -17.20 -2.55 1.61
CA ALA A 70 -16.02 -2.20 0.81
C ALA A 70 -14.81 -1.84 1.69
N ILE A 71 -15.00 -1.06 2.75
CA ILE A 71 -13.94 -0.73 3.72
C ILE A 71 -13.40 -2.00 4.39
N ASN A 72 -14.25 -2.95 4.78
CA ASN A 72 -13.84 -4.21 5.39
C ASN A 72 -12.96 -5.04 4.44
N VAL A 73 -13.33 -5.12 3.15
CA VAL A 73 -12.53 -5.81 2.13
C VAL A 73 -11.19 -5.10 1.91
N LEU A 74 -11.19 -3.76 1.82
CA LEU A 74 -9.96 -2.98 1.68
C LEU A 74 -9.03 -3.15 2.88
N TYR A 75 -9.57 -3.13 4.09
CA TYR A 75 -8.80 -3.40 5.31
C TYR A 75 -8.17 -4.79 5.29
N ALA A 76 -8.95 -5.83 4.97
CA ALA A 76 -8.45 -7.20 4.90
C ALA A 76 -7.32 -7.33 3.87
N LYS A 77 -7.47 -6.76 2.68
CA LYS A 77 -6.41 -6.73 1.65
C LYS A 77 -5.16 -5.99 2.13
N GLY A 78 -5.32 -4.85 2.79
CA GLY A 78 -4.20 -4.09 3.34
C GLY A 78 -3.46 -4.85 4.44
N GLN A 79 -4.18 -5.58 5.29
CA GLN A 79 -3.58 -6.43 6.33
C GLN A 79 -2.83 -7.62 5.72
N MET A 80 -3.37 -8.25 4.68
CA MET A 80 -2.68 -9.31 3.93
C MET A 80 -1.37 -8.79 3.32
N GLN A 81 -1.41 -7.63 2.65
CA GLN A 81 -0.21 -7.01 2.10
C GLN A 81 0.83 -6.66 3.16
N TYR A 82 0.40 -6.12 4.32
CA TYR A 82 1.32 -5.85 5.43
C TYR A 82 2.05 -7.11 5.89
N GLN A 83 1.31 -8.21 5.98
CA GLN A 83 1.86 -9.51 6.35
C GLN A 83 2.84 -10.04 5.30
N GLU A 84 2.49 -9.97 4.01
CA GLU A 84 3.36 -10.39 2.91
C GLU A 84 4.68 -9.60 2.86
N VAL A 85 4.62 -8.30 3.10
CA VAL A 85 5.78 -7.40 3.11
C VAL A 85 6.69 -7.71 4.30
N MET A 86 6.13 -7.75 5.52
CA MET A 86 6.92 -7.90 6.73
C MET A 86 7.48 -9.32 6.91
N ASN A 87 6.83 -10.33 6.34
CA ASN A 87 7.29 -11.72 6.38
C ASN A 87 8.16 -12.11 5.18
N LEU A 88 8.57 -11.17 4.33
CA LEU A 88 9.39 -11.45 3.14
C LEU A 88 8.74 -12.45 2.14
N TRP A 89 7.42 -12.43 2.01
CA TRP A 89 6.73 -13.24 0.99
C TRP A 89 6.64 -12.51 -0.35
N MET A 90 6.61 -11.17 -0.32
CA MET A 90 6.68 -10.34 -1.52
C MET A 90 8.14 -10.12 -1.93
N GLN A 91 8.41 -9.99 -3.23
CA GLN A 91 9.76 -9.72 -3.75
C GLN A 91 10.02 -8.22 -3.96
N LYS A 92 11.30 -7.81 -3.91
CA LYS A 92 11.74 -6.43 -4.16
C LYS A 92 11.15 -5.80 -5.45
N PRO A 93 11.11 -6.48 -6.62
CA PRO A 93 10.54 -5.88 -7.83
C PRO A 93 9.04 -5.56 -7.70
N GLN A 94 8.28 -6.37 -6.97
CA GLN A 94 6.86 -6.11 -6.73
C GLN A 94 6.68 -4.89 -5.82
N LEU A 95 7.52 -4.74 -4.79
CA LEU A 95 7.52 -3.54 -3.93
C LEU A 95 7.89 -2.28 -4.73
N MET A 96 8.90 -2.37 -5.59
CA MET A 96 9.35 -1.26 -6.42
C MET A 96 8.27 -0.80 -7.40
N LYS A 97 7.42 -1.69 -7.92
CA LYS A 97 6.26 -1.31 -8.73
C LYS A 97 5.28 -0.41 -7.97
N TYR A 98 5.15 -0.57 -6.66
CA TYR A 98 4.35 0.37 -5.86
C TYR A 98 5.10 1.69 -5.69
N LEU A 99 6.41 1.67 -5.45
CA LEU A 99 7.23 2.86 -5.18
C LEU A 99 7.52 3.71 -6.43
N ALA A 100 7.34 3.11 -7.60
CA ALA A 100 7.51 3.68 -8.93
C ALA A 100 7.01 5.14 -9.09
N ASP A 101 5.83 5.46 -8.57
CA ASP A 101 5.22 6.79 -8.72
C ASP A 101 5.84 7.87 -7.81
N THR A 102 6.92 7.56 -7.07
CA THR A 102 7.55 8.48 -6.11
C THR A 102 8.69 9.23 -6.80
N PRO A 103 8.81 10.57 -6.60
CA PRO A 103 9.80 11.41 -7.30
C PRO A 103 11.27 11.01 -7.08
N ASN A 104 11.59 10.12 -6.14
CA ASN A 104 12.95 9.77 -5.74
C ASN A 104 13.37 8.31 -6.07
N GLY A 105 12.81 7.66 -7.11
CA GLY A 105 13.33 6.35 -7.54
C GLY A 105 12.59 5.59 -8.65
N LEU A 106 12.38 6.26 -9.82
CA LEU A 106 12.00 5.78 -11.19
C LEU A 106 10.94 4.66 -11.32
N PRO A 107 9.79 4.87 -12.02
CA PRO A 107 9.63 5.43 -13.35
C PRO A 107 9.25 6.90 -13.37
N LEU A 108 9.47 7.53 -14.54
CA LEU A 108 9.04 8.89 -14.80
C LEU A 108 7.57 9.07 -14.42
N PRO A 109 7.14 10.24 -13.90
CA PRO A 109 5.72 10.57 -13.93
C PRO A 109 5.28 10.31 -15.36
N LYS A 110 4.21 9.52 -15.57
CA LYS A 110 3.59 9.42 -16.90
C LYS A 110 3.50 10.86 -17.38
N LYS A 111 4.31 11.21 -18.40
CA LYS A 111 4.26 12.53 -19.03
C LYS A 111 2.76 12.77 -19.20
N GLN A 112 2.25 13.91 -18.77
CA GLN A 112 0.87 14.24 -19.10
C GLN A 112 0.84 14.28 -20.63
N GLU A 113 0.46 13.16 -21.22
CA GLU A 113 0.51 12.99 -22.66
C GLU A 113 -0.53 13.94 -23.19
N THR A 114 -0.05 14.96 -23.89
CA THR A 114 -0.90 15.90 -24.59
C THR A 114 -1.75 15.10 -25.58
N PHE A 115 -2.89 15.65 -25.99
CA PHE A 115 -3.67 15.05 -27.06
C PHE A 115 -2.80 14.65 -28.27
N MET A 116 -1.85 15.51 -28.66
CA MET A 116 -0.91 15.24 -29.75
C MET A 116 0.03 14.06 -29.45
N ASP A 117 0.52 13.89 -28.22
CA ASP A 117 1.38 12.76 -27.85
C ASP A 117 0.60 11.42 -27.95
N LYS A 118 -0.67 11.41 -27.55
CA LYS A 118 -1.56 10.24 -27.66
C LYS A 118 -1.92 9.93 -29.12
N PHE A 119 -2.25 10.97 -29.87
CA PHE A 119 -2.56 10.87 -31.29
C PHE A 119 -1.38 10.30 -32.09
N LEU A 120 -0.16 10.79 -31.85
CA LEU A 120 1.04 10.31 -32.54
C LEU A 120 1.46 8.89 -32.12
N SER A 121 1.16 8.48 -30.89
CA SER A 121 1.47 7.13 -30.40
C SER A 121 0.41 6.08 -30.76
N GLY A 122 -0.73 6.48 -31.33
CA GLY A 122 -1.83 5.58 -31.68
C GLY A 122 -2.51 4.93 -30.46
N SER A 123 -2.31 5.49 -29.26
CA SER A 123 -3.06 5.06 -28.07
C SER A 123 -4.48 5.64 -28.12
N PRO A 124 -5.53 4.85 -27.81
CA PRO A 124 -6.91 5.31 -27.80
C PRO A 124 -7.18 6.41 -26.75
#